data_AF-A0A533UFA0-F1
#
_entry.id   AF-A0A533UFA0-F1
#
_cell.length_a   1.000
_cell.length_b   1.000
_cell.length_c   1.000
_cell.angle_alpha   90.00
_cell.angle_beta   90.00
_cell.angle_gamma   90.00
#
_symmetry.space_group_name_H-M   'P 1'
#
loop_
_entity.id
_entity.type
_entity.pdbx_description
1 polymer ?
#
loop_
_entity_poly.entity_id
_entity_poly.type
_entity_poly.pdbx_seq_one_letter_code
_entity_poly.pdbx_strand_id
1 'polypeptide(L)'
;MKRKIDILKEYNSQNREIEYSIVLPCLIVDKYEDMEKIINTMNNGRKTVNQFKKSVAGGLTVGTVDDIINGIGEYVNIGVKHFIFHFLQLDESVFKKFSKVIKFFTTS
;
A
#
# COMPACT_ATOMS: atom_id res chain seq x y z
N MET A 1 11.68 -7.71 -1.99
CA MET A 1 10.65 -8.70 -2.38
C MET A 1 11.03 -9.50 -3.62
N LYS A 2 11.52 -8.86 -4.70
CA LYS A 2 11.97 -9.53 -5.94
C LYS A 2 12.77 -10.83 -5.72
N ARG A 3 13.84 -10.79 -4.91
CA ARG A 3 14.63 -12.00 -4.56
C ARG A 3 13.79 -13.16 -4.00
N LYS A 4 12.79 -12.88 -3.16
CA LYS A 4 11.91 -13.93 -2.59
C LYS A 4 11.00 -14.54 -3.65
N ILE A 5 10.51 -13.71 -4.57
CA ILE A 5 9.71 -14.15 -5.73
C ILE A 5 10.54 -15.06 -6.63
N ASP A 6 11.78 -14.67 -6.92
CA ASP A 6 12.68 -15.46 -7.77
C ASP A 6 12.97 -16.84 -7.16
N ILE A 7 13.26 -16.90 -5.86
CA ILE A 7 13.44 -18.16 -5.12
C ILE A 7 12.18 -19.04 -5.23
N LEU A 8 10.98 -18.48 -5.02
CA LEU A 8 9.74 -19.26 -5.12
C LEU A 8 9.51 -19.85 -6.53
N LYS A 9 9.95 -19.14 -7.58
CA LYS A 9 9.88 -19.66 -8.96
C LYS A 9 10.80 -20.86 -9.15
N GLU A 10 12.00 -20.82 -8.59
CA GLU A 10 12.96 -21.94 -8.68
C GLU A 10 12.41 -23.21 -8.02
N TYR A 11 11.70 -23.09 -6.89
CA TYR A 11 11.10 -24.23 -6.18
C TYR A 11 9.76 -24.71 -6.77
N ASN A 12 9.22 -24.04 -7.79
CA ASN A 12 7.96 -24.40 -8.44
C ASN A 12 8.14 -25.54 -9.45
N SER A 13 8.46 -26.73 -8.95
CA SER A 13 8.74 -27.93 -9.76
C SER A 13 7.58 -28.40 -10.64
N GLN A 14 6.37 -27.92 -10.41
CA GLN A 14 5.16 -28.30 -11.14
C GLN A 14 4.71 -27.27 -12.19
N ASN A 15 5.50 -26.22 -12.44
CA ASN A 15 5.17 -25.15 -13.39
C ASN A 15 3.77 -24.56 -13.20
N ARG A 16 3.27 -24.53 -11.96
CA ARG A 16 1.96 -23.91 -11.67
C ARG A 16 2.06 -22.40 -11.86
N GLU A 17 1.00 -21.76 -12.32
CA GLU A 17 0.94 -20.30 -12.27
C GLU A 17 0.91 -19.87 -10.79
N ILE A 18 1.91 -19.10 -10.37
CA ILE A 18 1.99 -18.54 -9.01
C ILE A 18 1.56 -17.09 -9.09
N GLU A 19 0.51 -16.77 -8.35
CA GLU A 19 0.07 -15.39 -8.16
C GLU A 19 0.54 -14.88 -6.79
N TYR A 20 1.06 -13.67 -6.77
CA TYR A 20 1.60 -13.06 -5.56
C TYR A 20 0.61 -12.04 -4.99
N SER A 21 0.37 -12.16 -3.68
CA SER A 21 -0.42 -11.21 -2.90
C SER A 21 0.45 -10.46 -1.90
N ILE A 22 0.06 -9.23 -1.56
CA ILE A 22 0.69 -8.46 -0.49
C ILE A 22 -0.35 -7.85 0.44
N VAL A 23 -0.04 -7.83 1.74
CA VAL A 23 -0.80 -7.09 2.76
C VAL A 23 -0.09 -5.76 3.00
N LEU A 24 -0.83 -4.66 2.85
CA LEU A 24 -0.31 -3.31 2.96
C LEU A 24 -1.07 -2.55 4.06
N PRO A 25 -0.42 -2.20 5.18
CA PRO A 25 -0.95 -1.20 6.09
C PRO A 25 -0.97 0.15 5.38
N CYS A 26 -2.10 0.83 5.32
CA CYS A 26 -2.26 2.07 4.55
C CYS A 26 -2.83 3.19 5.40
N LEU A 27 -2.23 4.37 5.27
CA LEU A 27 -2.81 5.61 5.76
C LEU A 27 -3.03 6.54 4.57
N ILE A 28 -4.31 6.75 4.23
CA ILE A 28 -4.71 7.56 3.08
C ILE A 28 -5.38 8.83 3.60
N VAL A 29 -4.89 9.98 3.15
CA VAL A 29 -5.45 11.30 3.49
C VAL A 29 -5.88 12.03 2.23
N ASP A 30 -6.80 12.98 2.35
CA ASP A 30 -7.15 13.84 1.20
C ASP A 30 -6.11 14.93 0.98
N LYS A 31 -5.58 15.49 2.09
CA LYS A 31 -4.54 16.51 2.10
C LYS A 31 -3.41 16.10 3.02
N TYR A 32 -2.19 16.40 2.60
CA TYR A 32 -0.98 16.12 3.38
C TYR A 32 -0.98 16.81 4.77
N GLU A 33 -1.63 17.96 4.89
CA GLU A 33 -1.76 18.72 6.14
C GLU A 33 -2.46 17.91 7.25
N ASP A 34 -3.37 17.00 6.89
CA ASP A 34 -4.10 16.17 7.84
C ASP A 34 -3.25 15.00 8.36
N MET A 35 -2.21 14.63 7.60
CA MET A 35 -1.35 13.48 7.91
C MET A 35 -0.61 13.65 9.22
N GLU A 36 -0.08 14.84 9.49
CA GLU A 36 0.68 15.11 10.72
C GLU A 36 -0.21 14.97 11.96
N LYS A 37 -1.42 15.55 11.91
CA LYS A 37 -2.41 15.45 13.00
C LYS A 37 -2.78 13.99 13.25
N ILE A 38 -3.11 13.26 12.20
CA ILE A 38 -3.50 11.84 12.28
C ILE A 38 -2.37 11.00 12.88
N ILE A 39 -1.15 11.11 12.35
CA ILE A 39 0.00 10.33 12.82
C ILE A 39 0.33 10.67 14.27
N ASN A 40 0.23 11.95 14.65
CA ASN A 40 0.42 12.40 16.02
C ASN A 40 -0.60 11.74 16.96
N THR A 41 -1.88 11.74 16.59
CA THR A 41 -2.95 11.07 17.37
C THR A 41 -2.73 9.56 17.47
N MET A 42 -2.45 8.88 16.34
CA MET A 42 -2.25 7.42 16.32
C MET A 42 -1.04 6.96 17.15
N ASN A 43 0.02 7.77 17.21
CA ASN A 43 1.27 7.40 17.87
C ASN A 43 1.44 8.08 19.24
N ASN A 44 0.42 8.77 19.77
CA ASN A 44 0.50 9.57 20.98
C ASN A 44 1.71 10.53 20.98
N GLY A 45 1.99 11.17 19.83
CA GLY A 45 3.13 12.07 19.62
C GLY A 45 4.52 11.47 19.64
N ARG A 46 4.65 10.13 19.59
CA ARG A 46 5.95 9.46 19.67
C ARG A 46 6.71 9.38 18.34
N LYS A 47 6.06 9.66 17.21
CA LYS A 47 6.66 9.52 15.88
C LYS A 47 6.35 10.72 15.00
N THR A 48 7.36 11.18 14.26
CA THR A 48 7.16 12.12 13.15
C THR A 48 6.56 11.41 11.94
N VAL A 49 6.01 12.19 11.00
CA VAL A 49 5.50 11.67 9.71
C VAL A 49 6.53 10.80 9.00
N ASN A 50 7.79 11.26 8.93
CA ASN A 50 8.87 10.53 8.27
C ASN A 50 9.22 9.21 8.96
N GLN A 51 9.22 9.19 10.30
CA GLN A 51 9.45 7.95 11.06
C GLN A 51 8.30 6.96 10.88
N PHE A 52 7.07 7.47 10.84
CA PHE A 52 5.89 6.65 10.59
C PHE A 52 5.92 6.05 9.18
N LYS A 53 6.16 6.87 8.15
CA LYS A 53 6.32 6.41 6.76
C LYS A 53 7.33 5.28 6.66
N LYS A 54 8.53 5.44 7.22
CA LYS A 54 9.55 4.38 7.24
C LYS A 54 9.07 3.08 7.89
N SER A 55 8.22 3.16 8.92
CA SER A 55 7.68 1.99 9.61
C SER A 55 6.54 1.28 8.86
N VAL A 56 5.93 1.93 7.86
CA VAL A 56 4.76 1.43 7.12
C VAL A 56 5.14 1.21 5.67
N ALA A 57 5.58 -0.02 5.35
CA ALA A 57 5.97 -0.42 3.99
C ALA A 57 6.95 0.54 3.29
N GLY A 58 7.87 1.16 4.05
CA GLY A 58 8.83 2.13 3.52
C GLY A 58 8.22 3.47 3.09
N GLY A 59 6.95 3.73 3.39
CA GLY A 59 6.24 4.97 3.09
C GLY A 59 5.39 4.90 1.83
N LEU A 60 5.48 3.81 1.05
CA LEU A 60 4.79 3.62 -0.22
C LEU A 60 3.26 3.61 -0.10
N THR A 61 2.75 3.47 1.12
CA THR A 61 1.33 3.33 1.41
C THR A 61 0.85 4.34 2.45
N VAL A 62 1.56 5.47 2.55
CA VAL A 62 1.23 6.57 3.47
C VAL A 62 1.25 7.88 2.69
N GLY A 63 0.08 8.44 2.40
CA GLY A 63 -0.02 9.46 1.37
C GLY A 63 -1.42 9.94 1.05
N THR A 64 -1.50 10.81 0.07
CA THR A 64 -2.71 11.06 -0.70
C THR A 64 -3.05 9.86 -1.58
N VAL A 65 -4.25 9.83 -2.15
CA VAL A 65 -4.66 8.78 -3.08
C VAL A 65 -3.63 8.55 -4.19
N ASP A 66 -3.05 9.62 -4.75
CA ASP A 66 -2.07 9.53 -5.84
C ASP A 66 -0.75 8.88 -5.39
N ASP A 67 -0.28 9.19 -4.17
CA ASP A 67 0.93 8.58 -3.62
C ASP A 67 0.76 7.06 -3.45
N ILE A 68 -0.42 6.63 -3.01
CA ILE A 68 -0.74 5.21 -2.83
C ILE A 68 -0.78 4.50 -4.18
N ILE A 69 -1.34 5.12 -5.22
CA ILE A 69 -1.34 4.57 -6.58
C ILE A 69 0.09 4.36 -7.07
N ASN A 70 0.95 5.37 -6.91
CA ASN A 70 2.35 5.28 -7.31
C ASN A 70 3.06 4.15 -6.55
N GLY A 71 2.84 4.04 -5.24
CA GLY A 71 3.38 2.96 -4.42
C GLY A 71 2.86 1.57 -4.83
N ILE A 72 1.58 1.43 -5.16
CA ILE A 72 0.99 0.18 -5.69
C ILE A 72 1.67 -0.19 -7.01
N GLY A 73 1.91 0.79 -7.90
CA GLY A 73 2.59 0.59 -9.17
C GLY A 73 3.96 -0.07 -9.02
N GLU A 74 4.72 0.28 -7.98
CA GLU A 74 6.01 -0.37 -7.69
C GLU A 74 5.87 -1.87 -7.38
N TYR A 75 4.79 -2.27 -6.70
CA TYR A 75 4.51 -3.69 -6.41
C TYR A 75 4.01 -4.44 -7.65
N VAL A 76 3.19 -3.80 -8.48
CA VAL A 76 2.74 -4.37 -9.76
C VAL A 76 3.94 -4.65 -10.66
N ASN A 77 4.90 -3.72 -10.74
CA ASN A 77 6.10 -3.85 -11.56
C ASN A 77 7.00 -5.04 -11.16
N ILE A 78 6.89 -5.56 -9.94
CA ILE A 78 7.62 -6.75 -9.48
C ILE A 78 6.78 -8.04 -9.50
N GLY A 79 5.58 -8.00 -10.09
CA GLY A 79 4.72 -9.15 -10.34
C GLY A 79 3.67 -9.43 -9.26
N VAL A 80 3.40 -8.51 -8.35
CA VAL A 80 2.27 -8.64 -7.41
C VAL A 80 0.97 -8.37 -8.15
N LYS A 81 0.01 -9.30 -8.05
CA LYS A 81 -1.30 -9.20 -8.69
C LYS A 81 -2.44 -8.92 -7.69
N HIS A 82 -2.26 -9.32 -6.43
CA HIS A 82 -3.31 -9.25 -5.41
C HIS A 82 -2.90 -8.33 -4.26
N PHE A 83 -3.81 -7.45 -3.86
CA PHE A 83 -3.55 -6.44 -2.82
C PHE A 83 -4.59 -6.53 -1.71
N ILE A 84 -4.11 -6.61 -0.47
CA ILE A 84 -4.92 -6.61 0.73
C ILE A 84 -4.59 -5.34 1.50
N PHE A 85 -5.52 -4.38 1.50
CA PHE A 85 -5.33 -3.10 2.17
C PHE A 85 -5.82 -3.16 3.62
N HIS A 86 -4.91 -2.99 4.56
CA HIS A 86 -5.21 -2.79 5.97
C HIS A 86 -5.23 -1.28 6.25
N PHE A 87 -6.39 -0.66 6.15
CA PHE A 87 -6.53 0.77 6.40
C PHE A 87 -6.35 1.08 7.89
N LEU A 88 -5.32 1.87 8.20
CA LEU A 88 -5.00 2.30 9.56
C LEU A 88 -5.95 3.40 10.05
N GLN A 89 -6.43 4.22 9.11
CA GLN A 89 -7.54 5.15 9.28
C GLN A 89 -8.23 5.31 7.93
N LEU A 90 -9.55 5.41 7.93
CA LEU A 90 -10.33 5.52 6.71
C LEU A 90 -11.49 6.50 6.93
N ASP A 91 -11.41 7.63 6.24
CA ASP A 91 -12.53 8.56 6.09
C ASP A 91 -13.42 8.11 4.91
N GLU A 92 -14.73 8.28 5.02
CA GLU A 92 -15.68 7.83 3.99
C GLU A 92 -15.45 8.53 2.64
N SER A 93 -15.12 9.83 2.66
CA SER A 93 -14.84 10.58 1.44
C SER A 93 -13.55 10.11 0.76
N VAL A 94 -12.53 9.81 1.56
CA VAL A 94 -11.25 9.24 1.09
C VAL A 94 -11.48 7.84 0.53
N PHE A 95 -12.25 7.00 1.21
CA PHE A 95 -12.60 5.66 0.73
C PHE A 95 -13.35 5.72 -0.61
N LYS A 96 -14.30 6.65 -0.75
CA LYS A 96 -15.05 6.85 -1.99
C LYS A 96 -14.13 7.24 -3.14
N LYS A 97 -13.14 8.12 -2.91
CA LYS A 97 -12.12 8.47 -3.92
C LYS A 97 -11.24 7.26 -4.26
N PHE A 98 -10.71 6.56 -3.25
CA PHE A 98 -9.85 5.40 -3.44
C PHE A 98 -10.58 4.23 -4.13
N SER A 99 -11.86 4.00 -3.87
CA SER A 99 -12.63 2.92 -4.51
C SER A 99 -12.74 3.06 -6.04
N LYS A 100 -12.68 4.29 -6.58
CA LYS A 100 -12.65 4.52 -8.02
C LYS A 100 -11.35 4.05 -8.66
N VAL A 101 -10.25 4.20 -7.94
CA VAL A 101 -8.92 3.71 -8.33
C VAL A 101 -8.94 2.19 -8.40
N ILE A 102 -9.48 1.52 -7.38
CA ILE A 102 -9.60 0.05 -7.36
C ILE A 102 -10.35 -0.45 -8.60
N LYS A 103 -11.44 0.23 -8.99
CA LYS A 103 -12.23 -0.14 -10.18
C LYS A 103 -11.50 0.07 -11.51
N PHE A 104 -10.58 1.05 -11.58
CA PHE A 104 -9.78 1.31 -12.77
C PHE A 104 -8.85 0.13 -13.10
N PHE A 105 -8.23 -0.46 -12.06
CA PHE A 105 -7.33 -1.61 -12.23
C PHE A 105 -8.05 -2.95 -12.51
N THR A 106 -9.38 -3.02 -12.34
CA THR A 106 -10.16 -4.22 -12.67
C THR A 106 -10.73 -4.22 -14.10
N THR A 107 -10.60 -3.11 -14.83
CA THR A 107 -11.16 -2.94 -16.19
C THR A 107 -10.11 -2.78 -17.28
N SER A 108 -8.83 -2.95 -16.94
CA SER A 108 -7.69 -2.96 -17.87
C SER A 108 -7.18 -4.38 -18.07
#